data_AF-A0A7T1WS76-F1
#
_entry.id   AF-A0A7T1WS76-F1
#
_cell.length_a   1.000
_cell.length_b   1.000
_cell.length_c   1.000
_cell.angle_alpha   90.00
_cell.angle_beta   90.00
_cell.angle_gamma   90.00
#
_symmetry.space_group_name_H-M   'P 1'
#
loop_
_entity.id
_entity.type
_entity.pdbx_description
1 polymer ?
#
loop_
_entity_poly.entity_id
_entity_poly.type
_entity_poly.pdbx_seq_one_letter_code
_entity_poly.pdbx_strand_id
1 'polypeptide(L)'
;MEAGSSFGTAAKAMTAAAVVLALTGSAALSVASAQEARHSAGADRHAKGPAAGVWRMDGYGTVLTVGRGGKRVQEYQTTGVSCLKGASAERVRGGGGAARYETGDGESFTLRGVGGGGHRASMHVDGSPGDRHLRRVGELPGRCGIDVPGNDPVATFDVFWQTFEENYPFFAAKGIDWHAVRDRFRPRIDEHTSRKELFAVFREMVAPLHDAHVAVLAGDTGSFAQVRPGTRMPTAELDAKVREFIEQRDLEGRGLREFAGGRIGYADLPGGQGYLRVSGFTGYTEDGDHAADRAELGRALDAVLTKDRTARLQGLIVDLRINGGGSDSLGLELAARLTGRPHFAYAKAARNDPADPAHFTGPQPVYVRPVPERPRYTGPVAVLTGGSTLSAGETFTQALMERPGRTVRIGEHTQGVFSDTLERRLPNGWSFLLPNEEFRTRDGRTFDGTGIPPHIAEPVFTDEEFEHDRDSAFDRAVAELGRDRR
;
A
#
# COMPACT_ATOMS: atom_id res chain seq x y z
N MET A 1 26.84 -42.65 -3.84
CA MET A 1 25.50 -43.17 -3.52
C MET A 1 24.94 -42.32 -2.41
N GLU A 2 23.89 -41.58 -2.77
CA GLU A 2 22.84 -40.96 -1.94
C GLU A 2 23.17 -40.45 -0.53
N ALA A 3 23.13 -39.12 -0.38
CA ALA A 3 22.65 -38.44 0.81
C ALA A 3 21.76 -37.27 0.35
N GLY A 4 20.45 -37.41 0.60
CA GLY A 4 19.39 -36.50 0.16
C GLY A 4 19.32 -35.22 0.98
N SER A 5 19.26 -34.10 0.27
CA SER A 5 19.11 -32.74 0.79
C SER A 5 17.64 -32.41 1.08
N SER A 6 17.36 -32.07 2.34
CA SER A 6 16.10 -31.51 2.83
C SER A 6 16.30 -30.03 3.14
N PHE A 7 15.95 -29.12 2.23
CA PHE A 7 15.68 -27.71 2.53
C PHE A 7 14.81 -27.12 1.41
N GLY A 8 13.58 -26.72 1.74
CA GLY A 8 12.64 -26.18 0.79
C GLY A 8 11.33 -25.77 1.46
N THR A 9 11.38 -24.79 2.37
CA THR A 9 10.19 -24.08 2.87
C THR A 9 10.63 -22.82 3.64
N ALA A 10 10.89 -21.73 2.93
CA ALA A 10 11.02 -20.38 3.50
C ALA A 10 10.87 -19.31 2.39
N ALA A 11 9.63 -19.03 2.01
CA ALA A 11 9.25 -17.80 1.30
C ALA A 11 7.76 -17.56 1.60
N LYS A 12 7.47 -17.18 2.85
CA LYS A 12 6.13 -16.74 3.29
C LYS A 12 6.09 -15.21 3.21
N ALA A 13 5.05 -14.70 2.55
CA ALA A 13 4.48 -13.35 2.68
C ALA A 13 5.48 -12.21 2.93
N MET A 14 5.96 -11.58 1.86
CA MET A 14 6.57 -10.25 1.92
C MET A 14 6.15 -9.45 0.68
N THR A 15 5.05 -8.71 0.80
CA THR A 15 4.66 -7.67 -0.17
C THR A 15 4.65 -6.33 0.56
N ALA A 16 5.47 -5.40 0.06
CA ALA A 16 5.62 -3.96 0.34
C ALA A 16 5.69 -3.43 1.80
N ALA A 17 4.97 -3.96 2.78
CA ALA A 17 5.15 -3.60 4.20
C ALA A 17 6.37 -4.30 4.84
N ALA A 18 7.04 -5.20 4.11
CA ALA A 18 8.01 -6.14 4.65
C ALA A 18 9.43 -6.03 4.05
N VAL A 19 9.87 -4.85 3.62
CA VAL A 19 11.32 -4.58 3.46
C VAL A 19 11.96 -4.06 4.77
N VAL A 20 11.18 -3.89 5.83
CA VAL A 20 11.71 -3.74 7.20
C VAL A 20 10.91 -4.60 8.17
N LEU A 21 11.12 -5.92 8.16
CA LEU A 21 10.99 -6.72 9.38
C LEU A 21 11.85 -7.98 9.23
N ALA A 22 12.85 -8.10 10.11
CA ALA A 22 13.75 -9.24 10.17
C ALA A 22 13.08 -10.44 10.86
N LEU A 23 13.30 -11.62 10.26
CA LEU A 23 13.43 -12.96 10.84
C LEU A 23 12.77 -13.25 12.21
N THR A 24 11.83 -14.20 12.23
CA THR A 24 11.95 -15.48 12.98
C THR A 24 10.79 -16.41 12.60
N GLY A 25 11.11 -17.69 12.38
CA GLY A 25 10.13 -18.72 12.04
C GLY A 25 9.82 -19.64 13.22
N SER A 26 8.68 -20.34 13.13
CA SER A 26 8.52 -21.73 13.59
C SER A 26 7.25 -22.33 12.97
N ALA A 27 7.35 -23.60 12.59
CA ALA A 27 6.37 -24.34 11.83
C ALA A 27 5.33 -25.01 12.74
N ALA A 28 4.10 -25.15 12.25
CA ALA A 28 3.18 -26.18 12.69
C ALA A 28 2.49 -26.80 11.48
N LEU A 29 2.65 -28.11 11.32
CA LEU A 29 1.92 -28.96 10.40
C LEU A 29 0.50 -29.16 10.94
N SER A 30 -0.50 -29.01 10.08
CA SER A 30 -1.84 -29.54 10.34
C SER A 30 -2.34 -30.31 9.12
N VAL A 31 -2.63 -31.58 9.36
CA VAL A 31 -3.15 -32.55 8.42
C VAL A 31 -4.66 -32.30 8.30
N ALA A 32 -5.14 -31.84 7.15
CA ALA A 32 -6.57 -31.69 6.92
C ALA A 32 -7.16 -33.04 6.47
N SER A 33 -8.01 -33.62 7.32
CA SER A 33 -8.86 -34.76 6.96
C SER A 33 -10.00 -34.28 6.05
N ALA A 34 -10.17 -34.96 4.91
CA ALA A 34 -11.27 -34.80 3.98
C ALA A 34 -12.54 -35.55 4.43
N GLN A 35 -13.69 -34.98 4.07
CA GLN A 35 -15.07 -35.51 3.96
C GLN A 35 -16.06 -34.67 4.77
N GLU A 36 -17.27 -34.35 4.33
CA GLU A 36 -17.97 -34.45 3.04
C GLU A 36 -19.25 -33.61 3.23
N ALA A 37 -19.62 -32.80 2.24
CA ALA A 37 -21.02 -32.40 2.08
C ALA A 37 -21.28 -32.14 0.59
N ARG A 38 -21.42 -33.25 -0.15
CA ARG A 38 -22.14 -33.27 -1.43
C ARG A 38 -23.60 -32.97 -1.13
N HIS A 39 -24.19 -32.00 -1.82
CA HIS A 39 -25.44 -32.12 -2.58
C HIS A 39 -25.98 -30.72 -2.94
N SER A 40 -25.66 -30.29 -4.16
CA SER A 40 -26.60 -29.62 -5.07
C SER A 40 -25.90 -29.51 -6.43
N ALA A 41 -25.95 -30.59 -7.20
CA ALA A 41 -25.60 -30.59 -8.60
C ALA A 41 -26.78 -30.01 -9.38
N GLY A 42 -26.65 -28.78 -9.86
CA GLY A 42 -27.64 -28.15 -10.72
C GLY A 42 -27.33 -26.68 -10.98
N ALA A 43 -26.95 -26.37 -12.23
CA ALA A 43 -26.75 -25.04 -12.82
C ALA A 43 -25.35 -24.37 -12.72
N ASP A 44 -24.28 -25.12 -13.01
CA ASP A 44 -23.00 -24.55 -13.45
C ASP A 44 -22.96 -24.34 -14.98
N ARG A 45 -23.63 -23.31 -15.49
CA ARG A 45 -23.48 -22.87 -16.90
C ARG A 45 -23.57 -21.35 -17.05
N HIS A 46 -22.43 -20.75 -17.41
CA HIS A 46 -22.22 -19.39 -17.95
C HIS A 46 -22.21 -18.18 -16.99
N ALA A 47 -21.17 -18.05 -16.16
CA ALA A 47 -20.81 -16.78 -15.51
C ALA A 47 -19.69 -16.05 -16.28
N LYS A 48 -20.01 -14.93 -16.95
CA LYS A 48 -19.04 -14.17 -17.77
C LYS A 48 -18.31 -13.11 -16.94
N GLY A 49 -17.04 -13.33 -16.58
CA GLY A 49 -16.07 -12.23 -16.38
C GLY A 49 -15.65 -11.63 -17.74
N PRO A 50 -14.64 -10.75 -17.83
CA PRO A 50 -14.17 -10.30 -19.14
C PRO A 50 -13.83 -11.48 -20.03
N ALA A 51 -14.15 -11.34 -21.32
CA ALA A 51 -13.99 -12.40 -22.29
C ALA A 51 -12.52 -12.85 -22.37
N ALA A 52 -12.32 -14.13 -22.69
CA ALA A 52 -11.00 -14.65 -22.99
C ALA A 52 -10.33 -13.81 -24.08
N GLY A 53 -9.03 -13.55 -23.91
CA GLY A 53 -8.28 -12.68 -24.80
C GLY A 53 -7.15 -11.94 -24.10
N VAL A 54 -6.59 -10.99 -24.85
CA VAL A 54 -5.45 -10.17 -24.42
C VAL A 54 -5.95 -8.77 -24.09
N TRP A 55 -5.51 -8.23 -22.95
CA TRP A 55 -6.00 -6.99 -22.38
C TRP A 55 -4.83 -6.10 -21.98
N ARG A 56 -4.73 -4.91 -22.58
CA ARG A 56 -3.75 -3.89 -22.18
C ARG A 56 -4.34 -3.09 -21.03
N MET A 57 -3.58 -2.93 -19.97
CA MET A 57 -3.90 -2.06 -18.84
C MET A 57 -3.40 -0.64 -19.13
N ASP A 58 -4.23 0.35 -18.84
CA ASP A 58 -3.88 1.77 -18.99
C ASP A 58 -2.99 2.20 -17.82
N GLY A 59 -1.80 2.72 -18.11
CA GLY A 59 -0.87 3.34 -17.16
C GLY A 59 0.13 2.43 -16.45
N TYR A 60 -0.16 1.14 -16.35
CA TYR A 60 0.68 0.23 -15.55
C TYR A 60 1.66 -0.57 -16.39
N GLY A 61 1.94 -0.21 -17.65
CA GLY A 61 2.86 -1.01 -18.49
C GLY A 61 2.54 -2.51 -18.55
N THR A 62 1.28 -2.92 -18.34
CA THR A 62 0.91 -4.34 -18.12
C THR A 62 -0.05 -4.84 -19.18
N VAL A 63 0.15 -6.09 -19.61
CA VAL A 63 -0.79 -6.84 -20.45
C VAL A 63 -1.23 -8.09 -19.70
N LEU A 64 -2.53 -8.38 -19.71
CA LEU A 64 -3.11 -9.61 -19.16
C LEU A 64 -3.59 -10.51 -20.28
N THR A 65 -3.33 -11.81 -20.16
CA THR A 65 -4.05 -12.82 -20.95
C THR A 65 -5.05 -13.55 -20.06
N VAL A 66 -6.32 -13.46 -20.42
CA VAL A 66 -7.41 -14.22 -19.78
C VAL A 66 -7.62 -15.50 -20.59
N GLY A 67 -7.33 -16.65 -19.99
CA GLY A 67 -7.44 -17.95 -20.64
C GLY A 67 -8.88 -18.31 -21.07
N ARG A 68 -9.02 -19.32 -21.93
CA ARG A 68 -10.35 -19.85 -22.30
C ARG A 68 -11.12 -20.29 -21.05
N GLY A 69 -12.40 -19.92 -20.96
CA GLY A 69 -13.22 -20.12 -19.76
C GLY A 69 -12.88 -19.19 -18.59
N GLY A 70 -11.84 -18.34 -18.73
CA GLY A 70 -11.41 -17.36 -17.75
C GLY A 70 -10.96 -17.98 -16.42
N LYS A 71 -10.50 -19.22 -16.42
CA LYS A 71 -10.03 -19.91 -15.21
C LYS A 71 -8.73 -19.31 -14.66
N ARG A 72 -7.84 -18.89 -15.56
CA ARG A 72 -6.53 -18.36 -15.24
C ARG A 72 -6.29 -17.02 -15.95
N VAL A 73 -5.63 -16.11 -15.24
CA VAL A 73 -5.08 -14.86 -15.76
C VAL A 73 -3.55 -14.97 -15.69
N GLN A 74 -2.88 -14.52 -16.74
CA GLN A 74 -1.42 -14.39 -16.75
C GLN A 74 -1.04 -12.94 -17.03
N GLU A 75 -0.22 -12.37 -16.14
CA GLU A 75 0.36 -11.05 -16.31
C GLU A 75 1.62 -11.10 -17.20
N TYR A 76 1.79 -10.04 -17.98
CA TYR A 76 3.01 -9.68 -18.69
C TYR A 76 3.35 -8.21 -18.41
N GLN A 77 4.54 -7.98 -17.87
CA GLN A 77 5.08 -6.67 -17.55
C GLN A 77 5.89 -6.17 -18.76
N THR A 78 5.47 -5.08 -19.36
CA THR A 78 5.99 -4.59 -20.64
C THR A 78 6.68 -3.24 -20.48
N THR A 79 7.75 -3.07 -21.24
CA THR A 79 8.41 -1.79 -21.49
C THR A 79 8.70 -1.65 -22.99
N GLY A 80 9.26 -0.52 -23.42
CA GLY A 80 9.78 -0.35 -24.78
C GLY A 80 10.87 -1.38 -25.17
N VAL A 81 11.57 -1.94 -24.18
CA VAL A 81 12.70 -2.87 -24.41
C VAL A 81 12.42 -4.32 -24.00
N SER A 82 11.36 -4.59 -23.22
CA SER A 82 11.08 -5.94 -22.70
C SER A 82 9.60 -6.28 -22.58
N CYS A 83 9.32 -7.59 -22.50
CA CYS A 83 8.05 -8.11 -22.02
C CYS A 83 8.30 -9.35 -21.17
N LEU A 84 8.19 -9.22 -19.85
CA LEU A 84 8.51 -10.27 -18.88
C LEU A 84 7.22 -10.88 -18.33
N LYS A 85 7.22 -12.21 -18.17
CA LYS A 85 6.09 -12.93 -17.60
C LYS A 85 5.99 -12.65 -16.09
N GLY A 86 4.89 -12.02 -15.69
CA GLY A 86 4.58 -11.68 -14.31
C GLY A 86 3.85 -12.80 -13.57
N ALA A 87 3.12 -12.42 -12.53
CA ALA A 87 2.32 -13.35 -11.73
C ALA A 87 1.17 -13.96 -12.56
N SER A 88 0.75 -15.16 -12.15
CA SER A 88 -0.48 -15.77 -12.64
C SER A 88 -1.48 -15.86 -11.51
N ALA A 89 -2.75 -15.66 -11.83
CA ALA A 89 -3.84 -15.74 -10.88
C ALA A 89 -4.89 -16.76 -11.33
N GLU A 90 -5.40 -17.53 -10.38
CA GLU A 90 -6.46 -18.50 -10.59
C GLU A 90 -7.80 -17.93 -10.12
N ARG A 91 -8.88 -18.27 -10.81
CA ARG A 91 -10.22 -17.81 -10.46
C ARG A 91 -10.70 -18.52 -9.20
N VAL A 92 -11.01 -17.74 -8.16
CA VAL A 92 -11.58 -18.26 -6.90
C VAL A 92 -13.11 -18.28 -6.95
N ARG A 93 -13.73 -17.22 -7.48
CA ARG A 93 -15.19 -17.09 -7.61
C ARG A 93 -15.57 -16.23 -8.80
N GLY A 94 -16.76 -16.42 -9.37
CA GLY A 94 -17.27 -15.54 -10.42
C GLY A 94 -18.79 -15.60 -10.59
N GLY A 95 -19.37 -14.52 -11.10
CA GLY A 95 -20.82 -14.35 -11.28
C GLY A 95 -21.15 -12.93 -11.76
N GLY A 96 -22.23 -12.78 -12.54
CA GLY A 96 -22.83 -11.46 -12.81
C GLY A 96 -21.93 -10.41 -13.48
N GLY A 97 -21.07 -10.79 -14.44
CA GLY A 97 -20.19 -9.82 -15.14
C GLY A 97 -18.80 -9.65 -14.54
N ALA A 98 -18.55 -10.24 -13.36
CA ALA A 98 -17.31 -10.10 -12.60
C ALA A 98 -16.72 -11.47 -12.22
N ALA A 99 -15.39 -11.53 -12.10
CA ALA A 99 -14.68 -12.69 -11.59
C ALA A 99 -13.52 -12.25 -10.68
N ARG A 100 -13.42 -12.91 -9.52
CA ARG A 100 -12.34 -12.72 -8.56
C ARG A 100 -11.23 -13.73 -8.82
N TYR A 101 -10.00 -13.25 -8.80
CA TYR A 101 -8.78 -14.02 -9.01
C TYR A 101 -7.85 -13.83 -7.84
N GLU A 102 -7.02 -14.84 -7.59
CA GLU A 102 -6.00 -14.84 -6.56
C GLU A 102 -4.69 -15.38 -7.13
N THR A 103 -3.59 -14.69 -6.85
CA THR A 103 -2.24 -15.11 -7.21
C THR A 103 -1.69 -16.10 -6.18
N GLY A 104 -0.60 -16.80 -6.54
CA GLY A 104 0.00 -17.79 -5.63
C GLY A 104 0.61 -17.23 -4.34
N ASP A 105 0.81 -15.91 -4.28
CA ASP A 105 1.28 -15.13 -3.13
C ASP A 105 0.15 -14.45 -2.36
N GLY A 106 -1.12 -14.69 -2.72
CA GLY A 106 -2.30 -14.25 -1.98
C GLY A 106 -2.88 -12.90 -2.40
N GLU A 107 -2.33 -12.22 -3.40
CA GLU A 107 -2.94 -11.00 -3.94
C GLU A 107 -4.27 -11.33 -4.64
N SER A 108 -5.30 -10.57 -4.28
CA SER A 108 -6.65 -10.74 -4.82
C SER A 108 -7.06 -9.55 -5.67
N PHE A 109 -7.72 -9.82 -6.80
CA PHE A 109 -8.32 -8.78 -7.61
C PHE A 109 -9.60 -9.27 -8.31
N THR A 110 -10.46 -8.31 -8.68
CA THR A 110 -11.70 -8.56 -9.40
C THR A 110 -11.65 -7.96 -10.79
N LEU A 111 -11.82 -8.78 -11.82
CA LEU A 111 -12.00 -8.32 -13.20
C LEU A 111 -13.49 -8.19 -13.54
N ARG A 112 -13.89 -7.06 -14.14
CA ARG A 112 -15.28 -6.79 -14.58
C ARG A 112 -15.31 -6.34 -16.03
N GLY A 113 -16.24 -6.88 -16.82
CA GLY A 113 -16.49 -6.37 -18.17
C GLY A 113 -17.23 -5.01 -18.13
N VAL A 114 -16.83 -4.06 -18.96
CA VAL A 114 -17.42 -2.70 -18.99
C VAL A 114 -18.06 -2.41 -20.35
N GLY A 115 -19.27 -1.84 -20.35
CA GLY A 115 -19.89 -1.26 -21.55
C GLY A 115 -20.47 -2.24 -22.58
N GLY A 116 -20.68 -3.52 -22.22
CA GLY A 116 -21.41 -4.51 -23.03
C GLY A 116 -20.71 -5.02 -24.31
N GLY A 117 -19.82 -4.23 -24.91
CA GLY A 117 -19.15 -4.55 -26.18
C GLY A 117 -17.95 -5.49 -26.06
N GLY A 118 -17.56 -5.92 -24.86
CA GLY A 118 -16.47 -6.88 -24.67
C GLY A 118 -15.06 -6.35 -25.02
N HIS A 119 -14.91 -5.05 -25.28
CA HIS A 119 -13.64 -4.40 -25.60
C HIS A 119 -13.01 -3.64 -24.43
N ARG A 120 -13.76 -3.44 -23.34
CA ARG A 120 -13.31 -2.75 -22.13
C ARG A 120 -13.56 -3.60 -20.89
N ALA A 121 -12.66 -3.50 -19.93
CA ALA A 121 -12.78 -4.12 -18.62
C ALA A 121 -12.18 -3.19 -17.55
N SER A 122 -12.48 -3.48 -16.29
CA SER A 122 -11.78 -2.92 -15.14
C SER A 122 -11.22 -4.03 -14.26
N MET A 123 -10.11 -3.74 -13.61
CA MET A 123 -9.48 -4.56 -12.58
C MET A 123 -9.45 -3.77 -11.28
N HIS A 124 -10.16 -4.27 -10.27
CA HIS A 124 -10.09 -3.74 -8.91
C HIS A 124 -9.17 -4.62 -8.09
N VAL A 125 -8.09 -4.07 -7.56
CA VAL A 125 -7.20 -4.77 -6.63
C VAL A 125 -7.76 -4.59 -5.22
N ASP A 126 -7.87 -5.69 -4.48
CA ASP A 126 -8.36 -5.64 -3.11
C ASP A 126 -7.46 -4.73 -2.26
N GLY A 127 -8.09 -3.88 -1.43
CA GLY A 127 -7.37 -2.95 -0.56
C GLY A 127 -6.93 -1.63 -1.19
N SER A 128 -6.93 -1.52 -2.52
CA SER A 128 -6.58 -0.30 -3.29
C SER A 128 -7.83 0.47 -3.73
N PRO A 129 -7.82 1.81 -3.73
CA PRO A 129 -8.93 2.60 -4.20
C PRO A 129 -8.86 2.77 -5.73
N GLY A 130 -10.03 2.74 -6.37
CA GLY A 130 -10.15 2.91 -7.82
C GLY A 130 -9.99 1.60 -8.60
N ASP A 131 -9.98 1.73 -9.92
CA ASP A 131 -9.92 0.64 -10.87
C ASP A 131 -8.77 0.83 -11.86
N ARG A 132 -8.09 -0.26 -12.25
CA ARG A 132 -7.19 -0.26 -13.39
C ARG A 132 -8.00 -0.56 -14.65
N HIS A 133 -8.07 0.38 -15.58
CA HIS A 133 -8.83 0.19 -16.82
C HIS A 133 -8.06 -0.66 -17.82
N LEU A 134 -8.80 -1.50 -18.54
CA LEU A 134 -8.24 -2.38 -19.57
C LEU A 134 -8.97 -2.24 -20.89
N ARG A 135 -8.20 -2.28 -21.96
CA ARG A 135 -8.68 -2.37 -23.34
C ARG A 135 -8.26 -3.68 -23.97
N ARG A 136 -9.18 -4.32 -24.69
CA ARG A 136 -8.88 -5.55 -25.43
C ARG A 136 -7.93 -5.22 -26.58
N VAL A 137 -6.90 -6.04 -26.77
CA VAL A 137 -5.98 -5.97 -27.91
C VAL A 137 -6.05 -7.27 -28.71
N GLY A 138 -5.62 -7.22 -29.97
CA GLY A 138 -5.76 -8.34 -30.91
C GLY A 138 -4.93 -9.56 -30.49
N GLU A 139 -3.69 -9.30 -30.06
CA GLU A 139 -2.71 -10.31 -29.70
C GLU A 139 -1.75 -9.80 -28.63
N LEU A 140 -0.96 -10.72 -28.09
CA LEU A 140 0.10 -10.40 -27.16
C LEU A 140 1.20 -9.62 -27.89
N PRO A 141 1.79 -8.56 -27.30
CA PRO A 141 2.88 -7.83 -27.95
C PRO A 141 3.99 -8.78 -28.40
N GLY A 142 4.54 -8.59 -29.61
CA GLY A 142 5.50 -9.52 -30.20
C GLY A 142 6.73 -9.79 -29.32
N ARG A 143 7.19 -8.80 -28.55
CA ARG A 143 8.29 -8.96 -27.58
C ARG A 143 8.00 -9.99 -26.47
N CYS A 144 6.75 -10.27 -26.16
CA CYS A 144 6.38 -11.24 -25.12
C CYS A 144 6.61 -12.70 -25.51
N GLY A 145 6.90 -12.97 -26.79
CA GLY A 145 7.36 -14.27 -27.26
C GLY A 145 8.89 -14.40 -27.31
N ILE A 146 9.63 -13.37 -26.86
CA ILE A 146 11.08 -13.31 -26.89
C ILE A 146 11.59 -13.37 -25.45
N ASP A 147 12.33 -14.43 -25.12
CA ASP A 147 12.98 -14.54 -23.83
C ASP A 147 14.15 -13.54 -23.75
N VAL A 148 14.15 -12.71 -22.70
CA VAL A 148 15.31 -11.89 -22.36
C VAL A 148 16.25 -12.75 -21.52
N PRO A 149 17.50 -13.01 -21.95
CA PRO A 149 18.42 -13.88 -21.22
C PRO A 149 18.63 -13.39 -19.78
N GLY A 150 18.37 -14.26 -18.80
CA GLY A 150 18.49 -13.90 -17.38
C GLY A 150 19.94 -13.80 -16.87
N ASN A 151 20.92 -14.19 -17.68
CA ASN A 151 22.34 -14.04 -17.41
C ASN A 151 22.96 -12.81 -18.09
N ASP A 152 22.16 -11.96 -18.73
CA ASP A 152 22.62 -10.73 -19.38
C ASP A 152 22.47 -9.52 -18.42
N PRO A 153 23.57 -9.04 -17.80
CA PRO A 153 23.53 -7.88 -16.91
C PRO A 153 23.21 -6.58 -17.66
N VAL A 154 23.57 -6.46 -18.93
CA VAL A 154 23.27 -5.31 -19.78
C VAL A 154 21.77 -5.22 -20.03
N ALA A 155 21.15 -6.32 -20.47
CA ALA A 155 19.70 -6.36 -20.68
C ALA A 155 18.95 -6.12 -19.36
N THR A 156 19.45 -6.68 -18.25
CA THR A 156 18.86 -6.45 -16.93
C THR A 156 18.90 -4.97 -16.52
N PHE A 157 20.03 -4.30 -16.74
CA PHE A 157 20.14 -2.85 -16.52
C PHE A 157 19.16 -2.07 -17.39
N ASP A 158 19.11 -2.37 -18.69
CA ASP A 158 18.27 -1.61 -19.63
C ASP A 158 16.77 -1.77 -19.29
N VAL A 159 16.34 -2.95 -18.85
CA VAL A 159 14.96 -3.16 -18.35
C VAL A 159 14.69 -2.37 -17.08
N PHE A 160 15.60 -2.40 -16.10
CA PHE A 160 15.46 -1.64 -14.87
C PHE A 160 15.31 -0.15 -15.15
N TRP A 161 16.25 0.42 -15.91
CA TRP A 161 16.25 1.84 -16.26
C TRP A 161 14.99 2.24 -17.04
N GLN A 162 14.63 1.46 -18.07
CA GLN A 162 13.46 1.75 -18.92
C GLN A 162 12.16 1.69 -18.13
N THR A 163 12.05 0.76 -17.18
CA THR A 163 10.83 0.64 -16.37
C THR A 163 10.60 1.89 -15.51
N PHE A 164 11.66 2.40 -14.88
CA PHE A 164 11.59 3.67 -14.16
C PHE A 164 11.25 4.83 -15.10
N GLU A 165 11.92 4.89 -16.26
CA GLU A 165 11.69 5.93 -17.27
C GLU A 165 10.23 5.98 -17.69
N GLU A 166 9.54 4.84 -17.80
CA GLU A 166 8.16 4.79 -18.29
C GLU A 166 7.08 4.93 -17.21
N ASN A 167 7.42 4.67 -15.93
CA ASN A 167 6.41 4.53 -14.87
C ASN A 167 6.62 5.50 -13.70
N TYR A 168 7.85 5.88 -13.34
CA TYR A 168 8.10 6.71 -12.17
C TYR A 168 7.68 8.17 -12.43
N PRO A 169 6.77 8.77 -11.65
CA PRO A 169 6.24 10.10 -11.97
C PRO A 169 7.02 11.26 -11.32
N PHE A 170 7.93 10.98 -10.37
CA PHE A 170 8.44 12.01 -9.46
C PHE A 170 9.85 12.55 -9.78
N PHE A 171 10.45 12.20 -10.92
CA PHE A 171 11.79 12.65 -11.27
C PHE A 171 11.90 14.18 -11.29
N ALA A 172 10.99 14.87 -11.99
CA ALA A 172 11.00 16.32 -12.09
C ALA A 172 10.80 16.99 -10.72
N ALA A 173 9.87 16.51 -9.91
CA ALA A 173 9.61 17.01 -8.56
C ALA A 173 10.82 16.83 -7.62
N LYS A 174 11.64 15.80 -7.86
CA LYS A 174 12.87 15.51 -7.10
C LYS A 174 14.13 16.12 -7.73
N GLY A 175 14.01 16.85 -8.84
CA GLY A 175 15.15 17.45 -9.55
C GLY A 175 16.13 16.42 -10.12
N ILE A 176 15.64 15.23 -10.48
CA ILE A 176 16.46 14.13 -11.00
C ILE A 176 16.32 14.07 -12.52
N ASP A 177 17.44 14.12 -13.23
CA ASP A 177 17.52 13.80 -14.65
C ASP A 177 17.83 12.31 -14.82
N TRP A 178 16.80 11.53 -15.15
CA TRP A 178 16.93 10.07 -15.28
C TRP A 178 17.73 9.65 -16.52
N HIS A 179 17.81 10.49 -17.56
CA HIS A 179 18.67 10.25 -18.70
C HIS A 179 20.14 10.45 -18.34
N ALA A 180 20.47 11.51 -17.59
CA ALA A 180 21.82 11.68 -17.06
C ALA A 180 22.25 10.54 -16.13
N VAL A 181 21.31 9.96 -15.37
CA VAL A 181 21.55 8.71 -14.63
C VAL A 181 21.92 7.58 -15.59
N ARG A 182 21.20 7.40 -16.71
CA ARG A 182 21.57 6.39 -17.72
C ARG A 182 22.99 6.60 -18.25
N ASP A 183 23.30 7.81 -18.67
CA ASP A 183 24.58 8.15 -19.29
C ASP A 183 25.76 7.90 -18.34
N ARG A 184 25.55 8.13 -17.05
CA ARG A 184 26.55 7.85 -16.00
C ARG A 184 26.72 6.35 -15.73
N PHE A 185 25.64 5.60 -15.66
CA PHE A 185 25.68 4.22 -15.12
C PHE A 185 25.75 3.13 -16.18
N ARG A 186 25.10 3.32 -17.34
CA ARG A 186 25.05 2.29 -18.39
C ARG A 186 26.43 1.88 -18.89
N PRO A 187 27.42 2.79 -19.09
CA PRO A 187 28.76 2.42 -19.53
C PRO A 187 29.56 1.58 -18.52
N ARG A 188 29.12 1.50 -17.25
CA ARG A 188 29.75 0.69 -16.20
C ARG A 188 29.32 -0.79 -16.24
N ILE A 189 28.38 -1.13 -17.13
CA ILE A 189 27.79 -2.48 -17.23
C ILE A 189 28.17 -3.11 -18.56
N ASP A 190 28.83 -4.26 -18.48
CA ASP A 190 29.16 -5.18 -19.58
C ASP A 190 28.79 -6.63 -19.23
N GLU A 191 28.99 -7.55 -20.17
CA GLU A 191 28.72 -8.99 -20.03
C GLU A 191 29.47 -9.71 -18.90
N HIS A 192 30.51 -9.09 -18.31
CA HIS A 192 31.28 -9.62 -17.19
C HIS A 192 30.84 -9.07 -15.83
N THR A 193 29.91 -8.12 -15.82
CA THR A 193 29.41 -7.51 -14.58
C THR A 193 28.76 -8.56 -13.68
N SER A 194 29.27 -8.69 -12.47
CA SER A 194 28.73 -9.63 -11.49
C SER A 194 27.38 -9.16 -10.92
N ARG A 195 26.61 -10.10 -10.35
CA ARG A 195 25.37 -9.79 -9.62
C ARG A 195 25.60 -8.77 -8.49
N LYS A 196 26.73 -8.83 -7.79
CA LYS A 196 27.03 -7.87 -6.70
C LYS A 196 27.27 -6.47 -7.23
N GLU A 197 28.00 -6.33 -8.33
CA GLU A 197 28.26 -5.04 -8.98
C GLU A 197 26.99 -4.44 -9.57
N LEU A 198 26.18 -5.24 -10.26
CA LEU A 198 24.90 -4.80 -10.81
C LEU A 198 23.94 -4.31 -9.71
N PHE A 199 23.85 -5.05 -8.60
CA PHE A 199 23.04 -4.64 -7.45
C PHE A 199 23.54 -3.32 -6.84
N ALA A 200 24.86 -3.16 -6.69
CA ALA A 200 25.45 -1.92 -6.20
C ALA A 200 25.11 -0.73 -7.11
N VAL A 201 25.15 -0.91 -8.43
CA VAL A 201 24.75 0.10 -9.41
C VAL A 201 23.27 0.47 -9.26
N PHE A 202 22.36 -0.50 -9.17
CA PHE A 202 20.93 -0.20 -8.96
C PHE A 202 20.68 0.59 -7.69
N ARG A 203 21.34 0.23 -6.58
CA ARG A 203 21.26 1.00 -5.33
C ARG A 203 21.73 2.44 -5.52
N GLU A 204 22.87 2.65 -6.17
CA GLU A 204 23.42 3.98 -6.42
C GLU A 204 22.48 4.83 -7.30
N MET A 205 21.79 4.21 -8.27
CA MET A 205 20.84 4.89 -9.14
C MET A 205 19.58 5.38 -8.40
N VAL A 206 19.03 4.57 -7.49
CA VAL A 206 17.75 4.91 -6.83
C VAL A 206 17.91 5.57 -5.45
N ALA A 207 19.09 5.51 -4.83
CA ALA A 207 19.33 6.15 -3.54
C ALA A 207 19.04 7.67 -3.52
N PRO A 208 19.31 8.46 -4.58
CA PRO A 208 18.96 9.88 -4.58
C PRO A 208 17.45 10.16 -4.58
N LEU A 209 16.60 9.16 -4.86
CA LEU A 209 15.15 9.34 -4.90
C LEU A 209 14.55 9.54 -3.50
N HIS A 210 15.19 9.03 -2.44
CA HIS A 210 14.68 9.12 -1.06
C HIS A 210 13.18 8.75 -0.95
N ASP A 211 12.82 7.65 -1.60
CA ASP A 211 11.44 7.21 -1.80
C ASP A 211 11.26 5.82 -1.20
N ALA A 212 10.43 5.72 -0.17
CA ALA A 212 10.20 4.46 0.57
C ALA A 212 9.38 3.44 -0.23
N HIS A 213 8.75 3.84 -1.34
CA HIS A 213 8.09 2.95 -2.28
C HIS A 213 9.03 2.50 -3.42
N VAL A 214 10.31 2.88 -3.36
CA VAL A 214 11.35 2.34 -4.24
C VAL A 214 12.19 1.32 -3.48
N ALA A 215 12.19 0.08 -3.97
CA ALA A 215 12.99 -1.00 -3.41
C ALA A 215 13.64 -1.85 -4.50
N VAL A 216 14.85 -2.37 -4.26
CA VAL A 216 15.52 -3.35 -5.12
C VAL A 216 15.66 -4.66 -4.35
N LEU A 217 15.11 -5.75 -4.90
CA LEU A 217 15.02 -7.06 -4.26
C LEU A 217 15.84 -8.07 -5.06
N ALA A 218 17.08 -8.31 -4.61
CA ALA A 218 18.09 -9.06 -5.35
C ALA A 218 18.33 -10.49 -4.82
N GLY A 219 17.34 -11.08 -4.13
CA GLY A 219 17.44 -12.41 -3.51
C GLY A 219 18.64 -12.50 -2.57
N ASP A 220 19.42 -13.57 -2.67
CA ASP A 220 20.63 -13.79 -1.85
C ASP A 220 21.72 -12.71 -2.03
N THR A 221 21.61 -11.85 -3.05
CA THR A 221 22.55 -10.73 -3.24
C THR A 221 22.28 -9.58 -2.27
N GLY A 222 21.02 -9.43 -1.83
CA GLY A 222 20.61 -8.41 -0.86
C GLY A 222 19.31 -7.69 -1.25
N SER A 223 18.91 -6.74 -0.41
CA SER A 223 17.79 -5.83 -0.66
C SER A 223 18.19 -4.39 -0.35
N PHE A 224 17.48 -3.44 -0.96
CA PHE A 224 17.65 -2.02 -0.69
C PHE A 224 16.30 -1.33 -0.71
N ALA A 225 16.00 -0.59 0.34
CA ALA A 225 14.95 0.41 0.41
C ALA A 225 15.41 1.46 1.42
N GLN A 226 14.84 2.66 1.35
CA GLN A 226 15.16 3.71 2.29
C GLN A 226 14.02 4.70 2.43
N VAL A 227 13.98 5.34 3.59
CA VAL A 227 13.10 6.45 3.88
C VAL A 227 13.78 7.78 3.57
N ARG A 228 12.98 8.84 3.49
CA ARG A 228 13.47 10.21 3.52
C ARG A 228 14.36 10.44 4.75
N PRO A 229 15.48 11.19 4.61
CA PRO A 229 16.34 11.53 5.74
C PRO A 229 15.55 12.17 6.90
N GLY A 230 15.90 11.80 8.13
CA GLY A 230 15.22 12.25 9.35
C GLY A 230 14.07 11.36 9.82
N THR A 231 13.56 10.45 8.97
CA THR A 231 12.49 9.52 9.34
C THR A 231 13.03 8.37 10.19
N ARG A 232 12.43 8.13 11.36
CA ARG A 232 12.61 6.88 12.13
C ARG A 232 11.79 5.78 11.47
N MET A 233 12.37 4.60 11.25
CA MET A 233 11.60 3.48 10.66
C MET A 233 10.55 2.95 11.65
N PRO A 234 9.29 2.74 11.23
CA PRO A 234 8.24 2.13 12.07
C PRO A 234 8.48 0.62 12.24
N THR A 235 9.54 0.26 12.96
CA THR A 235 9.88 -1.14 13.30
C THR A 235 8.97 -1.66 14.40
N ALA A 236 8.88 -2.99 14.56
CA ALA A 236 8.11 -3.61 15.65
C ALA A 236 8.67 -3.20 17.03
N GLU A 237 9.99 -3.05 17.14
CA GLU A 237 10.65 -2.60 18.36
C GLU A 237 10.29 -1.15 18.69
N LEU A 238 10.29 -0.26 17.68
CA LEU A 238 9.87 1.14 17.88
C LEU A 238 8.38 1.22 18.20
N ASP A 239 7.54 0.43 17.53
CA ASP A 239 6.10 0.36 17.78
C ASP A 239 5.80 -0.02 19.23
N ALA A 240 6.48 -1.07 19.74
CA ALA A 240 6.36 -1.52 21.11
C ALA A 240 6.84 -0.48 22.12
N LYS A 241 8.02 0.14 21.86
CA LYS A 241 8.57 1.22 22.71
C LYS A 241 7.61 2.41 22.80
N VAL A 242 7.09 2.87 21.65
CA VAL A 242 6.17 4.01 21.59
C VAL A 242 4.84 3.68 22.27
N ARG A 243 4.31 2.47 22.07
CA ARG A 243 3.10 2.03 22.77
C ARG A 243 3.28 2.08 24.29
N GLU A 244 4.35 1.48 24.80
CA GLU A 244 4.63 1.47 26.24
C GLU A 244 4.76 2.90 26.79
N PHE A 245 5.47 3.77 26.07
CA PHE A 245 5.61 5.18 26.44
C PHE A 245 4.25 5.89 26.50
N ILE A 246 3.39 5.74 25.48
CA ILE A 246 2.04 6.31 25.46
C ILE A 246 1.21 5.81 26.65
N GLU A 247 1.22 4.51 26.94
CA GLU A 247 0.44 3.97 28.06
C GLU A 247 0.89 4.52 29.40
N GLN A 248 2.20 4.61 29.63
CA GLN A 248 2.75 5.10 30.88
C GLN A 248 2.56 6.61 31.05
N ARG A 249 2.91 7.38 30.01
CA ARG A 249 2.98 8.84 30.05
C ARG A 249 1.66 9.49 29.66
N ASP A 250 1.21 9.30 28.41
CA ASP A 250 0.06 10.00 27.85
C ASP A 250 -1.27 9.54 28.46
N LEU A 251 -1.35 8.25 28.76
CA LEU A 251 -2.52 7.62 29.35
C LEU A 251 -2.42 7.52 30.88
N GLU A 252 -1.34 8.01 31.51
CA GLU A 252 -1.12 7.99 32.96
C GLU A 252 -1.31 6.58 33.57
N GLY A 253 -0.77 5.56 32.89
CA GLY A 253 -0.90 4.16 33.28
C GLY A 253 -2.27 3.54 33.01
N ARG A 254 -3.20 4.26 32.38
CA ARG A 254 -4.45 3.66 31.88
C ARG A 254 -4.10 2.76 30.69
N GLY A 255 -4.43 1.48 30.81
CA GLY A 255 -4.15 0.51 29.75
C GLY A 255 -4.89 0.83 28.45
N LEU A 256 -4.21 0.62 27.32
CA LEU A 256 -4.80 0.76 25.99
C LEU A 256 -5.65 -0.47 25.70
N ARG A 257 -6.92 -0.27 25.33
CA ARG A 257 -7.72 -1.40 24.83
C ARG A 257 -7.27 -1.73 23.42
N GLU A 258 -6.61 -2.86 23.26
CA GLU A 258 -6.06 -3.30 21.99
C GLU A 258 -7.03 -4.17 21.17
N PHE A 259 -6.87 -4.09 19.86
CA PHE A 259 -7.52 -4.88 18.83
C PHE A 259 -6.49 -5.20 17.74
N ALA A 260 -6.82 -6.08 16.79
CA ALA A 260 -6.00 -6.26 15.58
C ALA A 260 -4.51 -6.55 15.87
N GLY A 261 -4.22 -7.44 16.83
CA GLY A 261 -2.85 -7.77 17.24
C GLY A 261 -2.06 -6.60 17.82
N GLY A 262 -2.72 -5.60 18.43
CA GLY A 262 -2.10 -4.40 19.00
C GLY A 262 -1.90 -3.25 18.00
N ARG A 263 -2.28 -3.44 16.73
CA ARG A 263 -2.18 -2.38 15.71
C ARG A 263 -3.22 -1.28 15.87
N ILE A 264 -4.35 -1.58 16.52
CA ILE A 264 -5.37 -0.61 16.89
C ILE A 264 -5.50 -0.59 18.40
N GLY A 265 -5.41 0.60 18.99
CA GLY A 265 -5.58 0.80 20.42
C GLY A 265 -6.52 1.96 20.73
N TYR A 266 -7.30 1.84 21.80
CA TYR A 266 -8.21 2.89 22.23
C TYR A 266 -8.22 3.13 23.74
N ALA A 267 -8.28 4.40 24.15
CA ALA A 267 -8.50 4.81 25.54
C ALA A 267 -9.43 6.03 25.61
N ASP A 268 -10.23 6.12 26.68
CA ASP A 268 -10.99 7.33 27.03
C ASP A 268 -10.12 8.20 27.96
N LEU A 269 -9.97 9.49 27.65
CA LEU A 269 -9.15 10.45 28.42
C LEU A 269 -10.01 11.20 29.45
N PRO A 270 -9.45 11.62 30.62
CA PRO A 270 -10.20 12.30 31.68
C PRO A 270 -10.88 13.60 31.23
N GLY A 271 -10.34 14.27 30.22
CA GLY A 271 -10.89 15.51 29.67
C GLY A 271 -12.11 15.33 28.75
N GLY A 272 -12.61 14.09 28.57
CA GLY A 272 -13.74 13.77 27.68
C GLY A 272 -13.34 13.54 26.21
N GLN A 273 -12.04 13.51 25.92
CA GLN A 273 -11.50 13.11 24.61
C GLN A 273 -11.32 11.58 24.55
N GLY A 274 -11.32 11.04 23.34
CA GLY A 274 -10.84 9.68 23.06
C GLY A 274 -9.44 9.72 22.46
N TYR A 275 -8.67 8.66 22.67
CA TYR A 275 -7.38 8.43 22.03
C TYR A 275 -7.47 7.14 21.21
N LEU A 276 -7.24 7.22 19.90
CA LEU A 276 -7.27 6.11 18.95
C LEU A 276 -5.91 6.00 18.26
N ARG A 277 -5.14 4.99 18.62
CA ARG A 277 -3.86 4.66 17.98
C ARG A 277 -4.07 3.69 16.83
N VAL A 278 -3.45 3.95 15.68
CA VAL A 278 -3.42 3.05 14.52
C VAL A 278 -2.00 2.99 13.96
N SER A 279 -1.26 1.91 14.22
CA SER A 279 0.13 1.75 13.76
C SER A 279 0.27 1.07 12.39
N GLY A 280 -0.83 0.67 11.77
CA GLY A 280 -0.86 0.20 10.39
C GLY A 280 -2.27 -0.11 9.92
N PHE A 281 -2.45 -0.23 8.61
CA PHE A 281 -3.69 -0.61 7.93
C PHE A 281 -3.56 -1.99 7.28
N THR A 282 -2.91 -2.92 7.96
CA THR A 282 -2.74 -4.33 7.55
C THR A 282 -2.35 -5.16 8.75
N GLY A 283 -2.31 -6.48 8.65
CA GLY A 283 -1.75 -7.37 9.67
C GLY A 283 -2.57 -7.37 10.94
N TYR A 284 -3.90 -7.28 10.81
CA TYR A 284 -4.84 -7.34 11.90
C TYR A 284 -5.17 -8.78 12.30
N THR A 285 -4.99 -9.74 11.38
CA THR A 285 -5.17 -11.18 11.62
C THR A 285 -3.95 -11.99 11.18
N GLU A 286 -3.84 -13.22 11.69
CA GLU A 286 -2.78 -14.18 11.29
C GLU A 286 -2.94 -14.67 9.85
N ASP A 287 -4.18 -14.69 9.34
CA ASP A 287 -4.49 -15.12 7.97
C ASP A 287 -3.86 -14.19 6.93
N GLY A 288 -3.63 -12.92 7.29
CA GLY A 288 -2.97 -11.92 6.44
C GLY A 288 -3.77 -11.53 5.20
N ASP A 289 -5.03 -11.97 5.08
CA ASP A 289 -5.90 -11.63 3.96
C ASP A 289 -6.67 -10.32 4.21
N HIS A 290 -6.86 -9.54 3.14
CA HIS A 290 -7.51 -8.24 3.21
C HIS A 290 -8.94 -8.30 3.77
N ALA A 291 -9.68 -9.38 3.50
CA ALA A 291 -11.07 -9.50 3.97
C ALA A 291 -11.14 -9.77 5.48
N ALA A 292 -10.21 -10.57 6.02
CA ALA A 292 -10.06 -10.80 7.45
C ALA A 292 -9.64 -9.51 8.18
N ASP A 293 -8.66 -8.78 7.64
CA ASP A 293 -8.26 -7.48 8.19
C ASP A 293 -9.44 -6.49 8.20
N ARG A 294 -10.19 -6.40 7.10
CA ARG A 294 -11.39 -5.57 7.01
C ARG A 294 -12.45 -5.94 8.05
N ALA A 295 -12.67 -7.24 8.27
CA ALA A 295 -13.63 -7.72 9.27
C ALA A 295 -13.17 -7.37 10.69
N GLU A 296 -11.88 -7.52 11.00
CA GLU A 296 -11.32 -7.15 12.30
C GLU A 296 -11.38 -5.64 12.54
N LEU A 297 -11.08 -4.81 11.53
CA LEU A 297 -11.27 -3.36 11.61
C LEU A 297 -12.72 -3.02 11.97
N GLY A 298 -13.69 -3.66 11.30
CA GLY A 298 -15.10 -3.48 11.59
C GLY A 298 -15.44 -3.78 13.06
N ARG A 299 -14.95 -4.92 13.59
CA ARG A 299 -15.14 -5.30 15.00
C ARG A 299 -14.52 -4.29 15.96
N ALA A 300 -13.29 -3.86 15.71
CA ALA A 300 -12.59 -2.86 16.51
C ALA A 300 -13.37 -1.53 16.53
N LEU A 301 -13.81 -1.04 15.37
CA LEU A 301 -14.54 0.23 15.26
C LEU A 301 -15.96 0.16 15.85
N ASP A 302 -16.61 -1.00 15.84
CA ASP A 302 -17.90 -1.17 16.54
C ASP A 302 -17.72 -1.17 18.07
N ALA A 303 -16.63 -1.75 18.56
CA ALA A 303 -16.28 -1.74 19.99
C ALA A 303 -15.78 -0.37 20.49
N VAL A 304 -15.10 0.38 19.62
CA VAL A 304 -14.56 1.70 19.91
C VAL A 304 -15.61 2.79 19.71
N LEU A 305 -16.36 2.81 18.61
CA LEU A 305 -17.29 3.91 18.28
C LEU A 305 -18.74 3.49 18.57
N THR A 306 -19.04 3.25 19.85
CA THR A 306 -20.40 2.95 20.31
C THR A 306 -21.28 4.20 20.31
N LYS A 307 -22.60 4.03 20.23
CA LYS A 307 -23.57 5.15 20.24
C LYS A 307 -23.34 6.07 21.44
N ASP A 308 -23.26 5.51 22.63
CA ASP A 308 -23.10 6.27 23.88
C ASP A 308 -21.77 7.00 23.94
N ARG A 309 -20.68 6.38 23.48
CA ARG A 309 -19.36 7.02 23.47
C ARG A 309 -19.31 8.14 22.44
N THR A 310 -19.73 7.89 21.20
CA THR A 310 -19.74 8.93 20.15
C THR A 310 -20.61 10.13 20.50
N ALA A 311 -21.65 9.96 21.32
CA ALA A 311 -22.50 11.04 21.82
C ALA A 311 -21.86 11.86 22.96
N ARG A 312 -20.91 11.29 23.70
CA ARG A 312 -20.24 11.95 24.85
C ARG A 312 -18.86 12.50 24.53
N LEU A 313 -18.20 11.97 23.49
CA LEU A 313 -16.86 12.39 23.08
C LEU A 313 -16.82 13.87 22.73
N GLN A 314 -15.92 14.61 23.36
CA GLN A 314 -15.70 16.04 23.11
C GLN A 314 -14.62 16.27 22.05
N GLY A 315 -13.75 15.28 21.84
CA GLY A 315 -12.70 15.28 20.83
C GLY A 315 -12.19 13.87 20.62
N LEU A 316 -11.55 13.61 19.48
CA LEU A 316 -10.82 12.35 19.23
C LEU A 316 -9.41 12.66 18.75
N ILE A 317 -8.41 12.15 19.46
CA ILE A 317 -7.02 12.11 19.02
C ILE A 317 -6.84 10.81 18.22
N VAL A 318 -6.39 10.93 16.97
CA VAL A 318 -6.04 9.79 16.11
C VAL A 318 -4.54 9.81 15.90
N ASP A 319 -3.83 8.83 16.46
CA ASP A 319 -2.38 8.76 16.40
C ASP A 319 -1.90 7.83 15.28
N LEU A 320 -1.20 8.41 14.31
CA LEU A 320 -0.63 7.75 13.14
C LEU A 320 0.90 7.88 13.10
N ARG A 321 1.54 8.36 14.16
CA ARG A 321 2.96 8.75 14.15
C ARG A 321 3.91 7.60 13.81
N ILE A 322 3.52 6.35 14.08
CA ILE A 322 4.24 5.11 13.75
C ILE A 322 3.47 4.27 12.71
N ASN A 323 2.56 4.88 11.93
CA ASN A 323 1.73 4.15 10.97
C ASN A 323 2.51 3.75 9.71
N GLY A 324 2.88 2.47 9.59
CA GLY A 324 3.65 1.94 8.47
C GLY A 324 2.88 1.74 7.15
N GLY A 325 1.62 2.17 7.06
CA GLY A 325 0.79 1.99 5.87
C GLY A 325 0.03 0.67 5.84
N GLY A 326 -0.27 0.18 4.63
CA GLY A 326 -1.11 -1.00 4.40
C GLY A 326 -2.17 -0.74 3.35
N SER A 327 -3.42 -1.06 3.67
CA SER A 327 -4.55 -0.91 2.76
C SER A 327 -5.26 0.45 2.91
N ASP A 328 -5.26 1.21 1.82
CA ASP A 328 -6.03 2.45 1.67
C ASP A 328 -7.52 2.28 1.97
N SER A 329 -8.13 1.16 1.55
CA SER A 329 -9.55 0.94 1.76
C SER A 329 -9.89 0.82 3.26
N LEU A 330 -9.00 0.25 4.07
CA LEU A 330 -9.15 0.22 5.53
C LEU A 330 -9.06 1.63 6.13
N GLY A 331 -8.16 2.47 5.62
CA GLY A 331 -8.09 3.90 5.95
C GLY A 331 -9.40 4.63 5.62
N LEU A 332 -9.93 4.44 4.41
CA LEU A 332 -11.21 5.04 4.00
C LEU A 332 -12.39 4.54 4.85
N GLU A 333 -12.39 3.28 5.27
CA GLU A 333 -13.41 2.72 6.16
C GLU A 333 -13.36 3.30 7.57
N LEU A 334 -12.15 3.52 8.11
CA LEU A 334 -11.99 4.27 9.34
C LEU A 334 -12.50 5.72 9.17
N ALA A 335 -12.11 6.41 8.10
CA ALA A 335 -12.56 7.77 7.81
C ALA A 335 -14.10 7.86 7.69
N ALA A 336 -14.74 6.83 7.15
CA ALA A 336 -16.19 6.71 7.05
C ALA A 336 -16.90 6.63 8.41
N ARG A 337 -16.21 6.27 9.50
CA ARG A 337 -16.73 6.34 10.87
C ARG A 337 -16.57 7.73 11.52
N LEU A 338 -15.80 8.63 10.89
CA LEU A 338 -15.44 9.95 11.41
C LEU A 338 -16.17 11.13 10.71
N THR A 339 -17.19 10.83 9.89
CA THR A 339 -17.98 11.85 9.17
C THR A 339 -19.47 11.56 9.21
N GLY A 340 -20.28 12.62 9.09
CA GLY A 340 -21.73 12.52 8.89
C GLY A 340 -22.18 12.67 7.44
N ARG A 341 -21.28 13.11 6.53
CA ARG A 341 -21.60 13.44 5.14
C ARG A 341 -20.49 12.99 4.18
N PRO A 342 -20.83 12.61 2.94
CA PRO A 342 -19.83 12.35 1.91
C PRO A 342 -18.93 13.55 1.65
N HIS A 343 -17.65 13.30 1.42
CA HIS A 343 -16.67 14.32 1.02
C HIS A 343 -15.57 13.70 0.15
N PHE A 344 -14.86 14.55 -0.58
CA PHE A 344 -13.74 14.13 -1.42
C PHE A 344 -12.54 13.76 -0.53
N ALA A 345 -11.87 12.67 -0.85
CA ALA A 345 -10.65 12.26 -0.17
C ALA A 345 -9.42 12.72 -0.98
N TYR A 346 -9.34 12.20 -2.20
CA TYR A 346 -8.26 12.42 -3.16
C TYR A 346 -8.68 11.87 -4.52
N ALA A 347 -7.93 12.18 -5.57
CA ALA A 347 -8.09 11.58 -6.88
C ALA A 347 -6.82 10.86 -7.28
N LYS A 348 -6.96 9.62 -7.75
CA LYS A 348 -5.85 8.76 -8.13
C LYS A 348 -5.63 8.79 -9.65
N ALA A 349 -4.39 8.92 -10.11
CA ALA A 349 -4.05 8.86 -11.53
C ALA A 349 -2.71 8.16 -11.74
N ALA A 350 -2.65 7.21 -12.68
CA ALA A 350 -1.41 6.50 -13.02
C ALA A 350 -0.71 7.19 -14.19
N ARG A 351 0.62 7.21 -14.21
CA ARG A 351 1.41 7.63 -15.38
C ARG A 351 0.99 6.79 -16.58
N ASN A 352 0.74 7.38 -17.74
CA ASN A 352 0.08 6.68 -18.86
C ASN A 352 0.71 6.91 -20.23
N ASP A 353 1.87 7.54 -20.29
CA ASP A 353 2.66 7.62 -21.52
C ASP A 353 4.16 7.45 -21.24
N PRO A 354 4.81 6.42 -21.81
CA PRO A 354 6.26 6.27 -21.84
C PRO A 354 7.01 7.48 -22.39
N ALA A 355 6.43 8.22 -23.34
CA ALA A 355 7.08 9.32 -24.05
C ALA A 355 6.75 10.71 -23.48
N ASP A 356 5.74 10.81 -22.61
CA ASP A 356 5.35 12.06 -21.96
C ASP A 356 5.18 11.83 -20.45
N PRO A 357 6.17 12.23 -19.62
CA PRO A 357 6.09 12.07 -18.16
C PRO A 357 4.96 12.89 -17.51
N ALA A 358 4.38 13.87 -18.21
CA ALA A 358 3.22 14.63 -17.72
C ALA A 358 1.87 13.99 -18.08
N HIS A 359 1.86 12.92 -18.86
CA HIS A 359 0.63 12.25 -19.26
C HIS A 359 0.20 11.18 -18.25
N PHE A 360 -0.98 11.36 -17.66
CA PHE A 360 -1.59 10.44 -16.70
C PHE A 360 -2.94 9.93 -17.21
N THR A 361 -3.41 8.82 -16.66
CA THR A 361 -4.81 8.39 -16.81
C THR A 361 -5.75 9.49 -16.33
N GLY A 362 -7.00 9.46 -16.79
CA GLY A 362 -8.06 10.30 -16.22
C GLY A 362 -8.13 10.12 -14.68
N PRO A 363 -8.09 11.21 -13.88
CA PRO A 363 -8.12 11.10 -12.43
C PRO A 363 -9.40 10.42 -11.94
N GLN A 364 -9.24 9.45 -11.03
CA GLN A 364 -10.34 8.72 -10.42
C GLN A 364 -10.64 9.29 -9.04
N PRO A 365 -11.76 10.03 -8.87
CA PRO A 365 -12.07 10.65 -7.59
C PRO A 365 -12.54 9.61 -6.56
N VAL A 366 -11.90 9.64 -5.40
CA VAL A 366 -12.22 8.82 -4.24
C VAL A 366 -12.97 9.68 -3.22
N TYR A 367 -14.02 9.11 -2.64
CA TYR A 367 -14.86 9.81 -1.67
C TYR A 367 -14.99 8.97 -0.40
N VAL A 368 -14.84 9.61 0.74
CA VAL A 368 -15.28 9.04 2.02
C VAL A 368 -16.79 9.15 2.07
N ARG A 369 -17.47 8.03 2.32
CA ARG A 369 -18.92 7.97 2.49
C ARG A 369 -19.24 7.42 3.88
N PRO A 370 -20.07 8.10 4.67
CA PRO A 370 -20.40 7.64 6.02
C PRO A 370 -21.05 6.26 5.99
N VAL A 371 -20.67 5.38 6.91
CA VAL A 371 -21.28 4.05 7.01
C VAL A 371 -22.73 4.19 7.52
N PRO A 372 -23.75 3.74 6.77
CA PRO A 372 -25.14 3.79 7.23
C PRO A 372 -25.35 2.98 8.52
N GLU A 373 -26.28 3.42 9.36
CA GLU A 373 -26.77 2.69 10.55
C GLU A 373 -25.73 2.28 11.60
N ARG A 374 -24.45 2.67 11.45
CA ARG A 374 -23.41 2.52 12.47
C ARG A 374 -23.14 3.84 13.20
N PRO A 375 -22.81 3.85 14.50
CA PRO A 375 -22.58 5.10 15.25
C PRO A 375 -21.31 5.80 14.78
N ARG A 376 -21.35 7.09 14.44
CA ARG A 376 -20.20 7.82 13.86
C ARG A 376 -19.80 8.96 14.77
N TYR A 377 -18.52 9.27 14.83
CA TYR A 377 -18.04 10.45 15.52
C TYR A 377 -17.86 11.59 14.53
N THR A 378 -18.63 12.68 14.66
CA THR A 378 -18.56 13.82 13.72
C THR A 378 -17.95 15.07 14.34
N GLY A 379 -17.51 15.00 15.61
CA GLY A 379 -16.93 16.13 16.34
C GLY A 379 -15.49 16.46 15.93
N PRO A 380 -14.79 17.27 16.74
CA PRO A 380 -13.39 17.66 16.51
C PRO A 380 -12.41 16.47 16.55
N VAL A 381 -11.48 16.43 15.59
CA VAL A 381 -10.44 15.41 15.49
C VAL A 381 -9.07 16.08 15.48
N ALA A 382 -8.14 15.60 16.30
CA ALA A 382 -6.71 15.88 16.19
C ALA A 382 -6.02 14.66 15.61
N VAL A 383 -5.21 14.81 14.57
CA VAL A 383 -4.45 13.74 13.93
C VAL A 383 -2.98 13.95 14.22
N LEU A 384 -2.33 12.99 14.88
CA LEU A 384 -0.89 13.04 15.14
C LEU A 384 -0.16 12.35 13.98
N THR A 385 0.78 13.07 13.35
CA THR A 385 1.54 12.58 12.20
C THR A 385 3.04 12.73 12.42
N GLY A 386 3.83 11.87 11.79
CA GLY A 386 5.29 11.92 11.85
C GLY A 386 5.92 11.44 10.54
N GLY A 387 7.26 11.51 10.44
CA GLY A 387 7.97 10.94 9.29
C GLY A 387 7.69 9.44 9.08
N SER A 388 7.28 8.73 10.14
CA SER A 388 6.88 7.32 10.08
C SER A 388 5.39 7.09 9.79
N THR A 389 4.64 8.13 9.40
CA THR A 389 3.31 7.99 8.78
C THR A 389 3.49 7.78 7.27
N LEU A 390 3.35 6.53 6.80
CA LEU A 390 3.64 6.08 5.43
C LEU A 390 2.38 5.61 4.70
N SER A 391 2.36 5.74 3.37
CA SER A 391 1.43 5.01 2.48
C SER A 391 -0.04 5.18 2.89
N ALA A 392 -0.76 4.10 3.22
CA ALA A 392 -2.15 4.17 3.67
C ALA A 392 -2.37 5.04 4.92
N GLY A 393 -1.34 5.24 5.75
CA GLY A 393 -1.34 6.23 6.83
C GLY A 393 -1.49 7.67 6.30
N GLU A 394 -0.86 7.95 5.17
CA GLU A 394 -0.91 9.23 4.48
C GLU A 394 -2.20 9.40 3.68
N THR A 395 -2.67 8.38 2.96
CA THR A 395 -3.94 8.46 2.23
C THR A 395 -5.12 8.62 3.21
N PHE A 396 -5.07 7.97 4.37
CA PHE A 396 -6.02 8.23 5.46
C PHE A 396 -5.91 9.67 5.99
N THR A 397 -4.69 10.16 6.22
CA THR A 397 -4.46 11.56 6.62
C THR A 397 -5.04 12.55 5.59
N GLN A 398 -4.83 12.27 4.29
CA GLN A 398 -5.37 13.06 3.18
C GLN A 398 -6.90 13.00 3.14
N ALA A 399 -7.50 11.83 3.36
CA ALA A 399 -8.95 11.65 3.43
C ALA A 399 -9.61 12.49 4.53
N LEU A 400 -8.89 12.80 5.62
CA LEU A 400 -9.39 13.65 6.70
C LEU A 400 -9.26 15.16 6.42
N MET A 401 -8.56 15.58 5.36
CA MET A 401 -8.30 16.99 5.07
C MET A 401 -9.56 17.77 4.71
N GLU A 402 -10.48 17.16 3.95
CA GLU A 402 -11.77 17.77 3.57
C GLU A 402 -12.95 17.26 4.42
N ARG A 403 -12.66 16.61 5.55
CA ARG A 403 -13.69 16.05 6.44
C ARG A 403 -14.64 17.15 6.93
N PRO A 404 -15.98 16.95 6.85
CA PRO A 404 -16.96 17.83 7.46
C PRO A 404 -16.87 17.77 8.99
N GLY A 405 -16.06 18.64 9.57
CA GLY A 405 -15.78 18.75 10.99
C GLY A 405 -14.37 19.28 11.22
N ARG A 406 -14.10 19.87 12.38
CA ARG A 406 -12.78 20.40 12.69
C ARG A 406 -11.75 19.26 12.71
N THR A 407 -10.75 19.32 11.84
CA THR A 407 -9.61 18.40 11.83
C THR A 407 -8.33 19.22 11.94
N VAL A 408 -7.53 18.99 12.99
CA VAL A 408 -6.19 19.58 13.15
C VAL A 408 -5.15 18.47 13.01
N ARG A 409 -4.01 18.76 12.39
CA ARG A 409 -2.91 17.83 12.15
C ARG A 409 -1.72 18.36 12.94
N ILE A 410 -1.09 17.53 13.76
CA ILE A 410 -0.08 17.96 14.75
C ILE A 410 1.09 16.99 14.68
N GLY A 411 2.32 17.51 14.78
CA GLY A 411 3.54 16.71 14.74
C GLY A 411 4.41 17.13 13.56
N GLU A 412 4.87 16.17 12.77
CA GLU A 412 5.74 16.41 11.62
C GLU A 412 5.05 16.13 10.29
N HIS A 413 5.75 16.42 9.19
CA HIS A 413 5.33 16.01 7.86
C HIS A 413 5.25 14.48 7.79
N THR A 414 4.24 13.97 7.07
CA THR A 414 4.20 12.54 6.72
C THR A 414 5.32 12.18 5.73
N GLN A 415 5.41 10.91 5.32
CA GLN A 415 6.58 10.44 4.57
C GLN A 415 6.66 10.87 3.10
N GLY A 416 5.54 11.18 2.46
CA GLY A 416 5.49 11.57 1.05
C GLY A 416 5.54 10.38 0.08
N VAL A 417 4.90 9.25 0.41
CA VAL A 417 4.87 8.04 -0.43
C VAL A 417 3.46 7.47 -0.55
N PHE A 418 2.64 8.03 -1.45
CA PHE A 418 1.19 7.73 -1.49
C PHE A 418 0.82 6.61 -2.46
N SER A 419 1.49 6.56 -3.62
CA SER A 419 1.20 5.60 -4.71
C SER A 419 1.16 4.17 -4.19
N ASP A 420 0.28 3.34 -4.76
CA ASP A 420 0.47 1.90 -4.62
C ASP A 420 1.83 1.52 -5.23
N THR A 421 2.52 0.54 -4.63
CA THR A 421 3.78 0.06 -5.19
C THR A 421 3.51 -0.82 -6.40
N LEU A 422 4.19 -0.52 -7.49
CA LEU A 422 4.21 -1.33 -8.69
C LEU A 422 5.39 -2.30 -8.62
N GLU A 423 5.12 -3.60 -8.43
CA GLU A 423 6.19 -4.60 -8.48
C GLU A 423 6.59 -4.91 -9.93
N ARG A 424 7.89 -5.03 -10.15
CA ARG A 424 8.51 -5.30 -11.44
C ARG A 424 9.57 -6.36 -11.35
N ARG A 425 9.56 -7.28 -12.30
CA ARG A 425 10.57 -8.32 -12.45
C ARG A 425 11.68 -7.88 -13.37
N LEU A 426 12.85 -8.48 -13.17
CA LEU A 426 14.01 -8.35 -14.01
C LEU A 426 14.34 -9.68 -14.69
N PRO A 427 15.02 -9.66 -15.86
CA PRO A 427 15.39 -10.88 -16.59
C PRO A 427 16.15 -11.89 -15.73
N ASN A 428 16.99 -11.41 -14.81
CA ASN A 428 17.87 -12.22 -13.96
C ASN A 428 17.21 -12.80 -12.69
N GLY A 429 15.86 -12.73 -12.62
CA GLY A 429 15.06 -13.26 -11.52
C GLY A 429 14.90 -12.33 -10.31
N TRP A 430 15.50 -11.15 -10.34
CA TRP A 430 15.26 -10.12 -9.32
C TRP A 430 13.91 -9.43 -9.51
N SER A 431 13.48 -8.70 -8.49
CA SER A 431 12.38 -7.75 -8.59
C SER A 431 12.74 -6.40 -7.97
N PHE A 432 11.90 -5.41 -8.23
CA PHE A 432 11.99 -4.08 -7.64
C PHE A 432 10.59 -3.47 -7.55
N LEU A 433 10.46 -2.49 -6.65
CA LEU A 433 9.24 -1.72 -6.45
C LEU A 433 9.49 -0.28 -6.91
N LEU A 434 8.47 0.35 -7.49
CA LEU A 434 8.43 1.79 -7.74
C LEU A 434 6.98 2.29 -7.66
N PRO A 435 6.75 3.55 -7.28
CA PRO A 435 5.44 4.17 -7.45
C PRO A 435 5.20 4.51 -8.93
N ASN A 436 3.94 4.46 -9.37
CA ASN A 436 3.53 4.84 -10.72
C ASN A 436 2.27 5.72 -10.77
N GLU A 437 1.82 6.19 -9.61
CA GLU A 437 0.55 6.88 -9.43
C GLU A 437 0.73 8.16 -8.62
N GLU A 438 -0.19 9.11 -8.81
CA GLU A 438 -0.31 10.31 -8.00
C GLU A 438 -1.65 10.33 -7.26
N PHE A 439 -1.60 10.77 -6.00
CA PHE A 439 -2.77 10.98 -5.14
C PHE A 439 -3.01 12.47 -4.95
N ARG A 440 -3.93 12.98 -5.77
CA ARG A 440 -4.13 14.41 -5.94
C ARG A 440 -5.23 14.97 -5.05
N THR A 441 -5.00 16.14 -4.49
CA THR A 441 -6.04 17.00 -3.92
C THR A 441 -7.00 17.48 -5.01
N ARG A 442 -8.12 18.11 -4.62
CA ARG A 442 -9.13 18.61 -5.55
C ARG A 442 -8.60 19.63 -6.56
N ASP A 443 -7.61 20.42 -6.16
CA ASP A 443 -6.90 21.40 -7.00
C ASP A 443 -5.72 20.77 -7.79
N GLY A 444 -5.55 19.45 -7.74
CA GLY A 444 -4.59 18.71 -8.56
C GLY A 444 -3.17 18.59 -8.00
N ARG A 445 -2.92 19.06 -6.76
CA ARG A 445 -1.60 18.95 -6.11
C ARG A 445 -1.39 17.56 -5.52
N THR A 446 -0.15 17.10 -5.46
CA THR A 446 0.26 15.92 -4.69
C THR A 446 1.19 16.31 -3.53
N PHE A 447 1.31 15.43 -2.55
CA PHE A 447 2.25 15.51 -1.42
C PHE A 447 3.40 14.50 -1.53
N ASP A 448 3.54 13.80 -2.66
CA ASP A 448 4.65 12.88 -2.89
C ASP A 448 6.02 13.59 -2.76
N GLY A 449 6.97 12.94 -2.08
CA GLY A 449 8.28 13.49 -1.72
C GLY A 449 8.29 14.32 -0.43
N THR A 450 7.38 15.29 -0.28
CA THR A 450 7.38 16.18 0.89
C THR A 450 6.57 15.66 2.07
N GLY A 451 5.53 14.85 1.82
CA GLY A 451 4.51 14.49 2.79
C GLY A 451 3.49 15.60 3.03
N ILE A 452 2.41 15.24 3.71
CA ILE A 452 1.37 16.18 4.17
C ILE A 452 1.94 16.99 5.33
N PRO A 453 1.89 18.33 5.27
CA PRO A 453 2.32 19.16 6.38
C PRO A 453 1.34 19.09 7.56
N PRO A 454 1.86 19.16 8.81
CA PRO A 454 1.03 19.40 9.97
C PRO A 454 0.44 20.82 9.90
N HIS A 455 -0.68 21.04 10.57
CA HIS A 455 -1.17 22.39 10.83
C HIS A 455 -0.37 23.06 11.97
N ILE A 456 0.07 22.26 12.94
CA ILE A 456 0.89 22.70 14.08
C ILE A 456 2.10 21.78 14.15
N ALA A 457 3.29 22.33 13.90
CA ALA A 457 4.52 21.57 13.98
C ALA A 457 4.91 21.31 15.44
N GLU A 458 5.13 20.05 15.79
CA GLU A 458 5.64 19.61 17.08
C GLU A 458 6.64 18.46 16.85
N PRO A 459 7.66 18.28 17.70
CA PRO A 459 8.53 17.11 17.66
C PRO A 459 7.74 15.80 17.81
N VAL A 460 8.26 14.73 17.22
CA VAL A 460 7.66 13.38 17.29
C VAL A 460 8.71 12.36 17.71
N PHE A 461 8.59 11.89 18.96
CA PHE A 461 9.40 10.80 19.54
C PHE A 461 10.91 11.00 19.34
N THR A 462 11.37 12.23 19.53
CA THR A 462 12.81 12.54 19.53
C THR A 462 13.50 11.88 20.73
N ASP A 463 14.83 11.75 20.69
CA ASP A 463 15.56 11.21 21.86
C ASP A 463 15.41 12.12 23.08
N GLU A 464 15.41 13.44 22.86
CA GLU A 464 15.16 14.44 23.91
C GLU A 464 13.76 14.30 24.54
N GLU A 465 12.74 13.95 23.75
CA GLU A 465 11.39 13.69 24.25
C GLU A 465 11.34 12.45 25.15
N PHE A 466 11.96 11.35 24.75
CA PHE A 466 12.05 10.16 25.58
C PHE A 466 12.87 10.39 26.86
N GLU A 467 13.98 11.12 26.78
CA GLU A 467 14.84 11.43 27.93
C GLU A 467 14.15 12.28 28.99
N HIS A 468 13.20 13.13 28.58
CA HIS A 468 12.51 14.08 29.45
C HIS A 468 11.03 13.73 29.71
N ASP A 469 10.59 12.52 29.33
CA ASP A 469 9.20 12.05 29.50
C ASP A 469 8.15 13.02 28.88
N ARG A 470 8.46 13.53 27.68
CA ARG A 470 7.63 14.50 26.96
C ARG A 470 7.04 13.90 25.69
N ASP A 471 5.77 14.22 25.45
CA ASP A 471 5.11 14.00 24.17
C ASP A 471 4.47 15.32 23.71
N SER A 472 5.23 16.10 22.94
CA SER A 472 4.82 17.46 22.57
C SER A 472 3.58 17.46 21.67
N ALA A 473 3.51 16.50 20.75
CA ALA A 473 2.40 16.37 19.81
C ALA A 473 1.11 15.94 20.51
N PHE A 474 1.18 14.97 21.45
CA PHE A 474 0.04 14.54 22.25
C PHE A 474 -0.48 15.68 23.15
N ASP A 475 0.41 16.35 23.89
CA ASP A 475 0.03 17.47 24.76
C ASP A 475 -0.66 18.59 23.98
N ARG A 476 -0.12 18.91 22.80
CA ARG A 476 -0.72 19.88 21.90
C ARG A 476 -2.12 19.44 21.47
N ALA A 477 -2.32 18.17 21.12
CA ALA A 477 -3.63 17.67 20.71
C ALA A 477 -4.67 17.74 21.84
N VAL A 478 -4.30 17.37 23.07
CA VAL A 478 -5.17 17.53 24.24
C VAL A 478 -5.55 19.00 24.44
N ALA A 479 -4.58 19.92 24.35
CA ALA A 479 -4.84 21.35 24.49
C ALA A 479 -5.76 21.90 23.37
N GLU A 480 -5.51 21.52 22.12
CA GLU A 480 -6.29 22.00 20.96
C GLU A 480 -7.73 21.49 20.95
N LEU A 481 -7.98 20.27 21.44
CA LEU A 481 -9.33 19.73 21.59
C LEU A 481 -10.04 20.26 22.85
N GLY A 482 -9.29 20.68 23.88
CA GLY A 482 -9.83 21.28 25.09
C GLY A 482 -10.29 22.74 24.95
N ARG A 483 -9.83 23.47 23.92
CA ARG A 483 -10.17 24.89 23.68
C ARG A 483 -11.63 25.14 23.33
N ASP A 484 -12.31 24.15 22.75
CA ASP A 484 -13.72 24.24 22.35
C ASP A 484 -14.67 24.19 23.58
N ARG A 485 -14.13 24.18 24.82
CA ARG A 485 -14.87 24.22 26.08
C ARG A 485 -15.14 25.64 26.61
N ARG A 486 -14.55 26.69 26.03
CA ARG A 486 -14.68 28.07 26.52
C ARG A 486 -15.70 28.88 25.75
#